data_AF-A0A2N0MCG9-F1
#
_entry.id   AF-A0A2N0MCG9-F1
#
_cell.length_a   1.000
_cell.length_b   1.000
_cell.length_c   1.000
_cell.angle_alpha   90.00
_cell.angle_beta   90.00
_cell.angle_gamma   90.00
#
_symmetry.space_group_name_H-M   'P 1'
#
loop_
_entity.id
_entity.type
_entity.pdbx_description
1 polymer ?
#
loop_
_entity_poly.entity_id
_entity_poly.type
_entity_poly.pdbx_seq_one_letter_code
_entity_poly.pdbx_strand_id
1 'polypeptide(L)'
;MATEVDWTQAGIEPRASLVGKAKEAAVEIAKRAAAADRPCLTIEQTWLAMSARASMSNDVVVDQVFVAEADAPLDNRPLPHLPWIPDGRSVLRVPSRARVWMAALILGVAQAALDESIGFAKTRTMSLGGGQRGSMPGNQFAIADAAMLVEAGRAFLYQEARAITAKAVNGATFEPMDASRMEMAGLVARQNAQQAVDRLFAIHGAHGLFETGNFERLYRDVRMGTLHAVSAPEAVREQVGKTLLGIDQAAQPRWG
;
A
#
# COMPACT_ATOMS: atom_id res chain seq x y z
N MET A 1 -19.29 14.63 37.43
CA MET A 1 -20.62 14.45 36.82
C MET A 1 -20.37 14.20 35.35
N ALA A 2 -20.46 12.94 34.91
CA ALA A 2 -20.27 12.56 33.52
C ALA A 2 -21.61 12.78 32.80
N THR A 3 -21.60 13.61 31.77
CA THR A 3 -22.72 13.74 30.83
C THR A 3 -22.61 12.62 29.80
N GLU A 4 -23.55 11.68 29.82
CA GLU A 4 -23.80 10.74 28.73
C GLU A 4 -24.09 11.52 27.46
N VAL A 5 -23.34 11.24 26.39
CA VAL A 5 -23.62 11.77 25.06
C VAL A 5 -24.60 10.82 24.39
N ASP A 6 -25.80 11.32 24.09
CA ASP A 6 -26.82 10.58 23.36
C ASP A 6 -26.52 10.60 21.85
N TRP A 7 -25.93 9.50 21.37
CA TRP A 7 -25.52 9.31 19.98
C TRP A 7 -26.67 9.22 18.99
N THR A 8 -27.92 9.11 19.43
CA THR A 8 -29.09 9.13 18.54
C THR A 8 -29.32 10.51 17.92
N GLN A 9 -28.86 11.59 18.55
CA GLN A 9 -28.92 12.95 17.97
C GLN A 9 -27.94 13.16 16.81
N ALA A 10 -26.93 12.30 16.66
CA ALA A 10 -25.94 12.37 15.57
C ALA A 10 -26.31 11.51 14.34
N GLY A 11 -27.47 10.82 14.36
CA GLY A 11 -27.96 10.01 13.23
C GLY A 11 -27.17 8.72 12.99
N ILE A 12 -26.44 8.22 13.99
CA ILE A 12 -25.65 6.99 13.90
C ILE A 12 -26.34 5.88 14.70
N GLU A 13 -26.80 4.83 14.01
CA GLU A 13 -27.49 3.72 14.66
C GLU A 13 -26.56 2.85 15.54
N PRO A 14 -27.06 2.24 16.63
CA PRO A 14 -26.28 1.47 17.60
C PRO A 14 -25.64 0.17 17.05
N ARG A 15 -25.95 -0.20 15.81
CA ARG A 15 -25.38 -1.35 15.08
C ARG A 15 -24.75 -0.93 13.75
N ALA A 16 -24.25 0.30 13.65
CA ALA A 16 -23.51 0.71 12.47
C ALA A 16 -22.12 0.04 12.48
N SER A 17 -21.84 -0.80 11.46
CA SER A 17 -20.48 -1.21 11.15
C SER A 17 -19.62 0.05 10.95
N LEU A 18 -18.50 0.17 11.66
CA LEU A 18 -17.57 1.28 11.44
C LEU A 18 -16.95 1.14 10.05
N VAL A 19 -17.32 2.02 9.12
CA VAL A 19 -16.74 2.05 7.76
C VAL A 19 -15.76 3.21 7.65
N GLY A 20 -14.57 2.94 7.11
CA GLY A 20 -13.57 3.97 6.81
C GLY A 20 -12.84 4.50 8.06
N LYS A 21 -12.80 5.82 8.22
CA LYS A 21 -11.86 6.53 9.11
C LYS A 21 -12.04 6.24 10.61
N ALA A 22 -13.26 5.91 11.04
CA ALA A 22 -13.55 5.53 12.42
C ALA A 22 -12.94 4.16 12.78
N LYS A 23 -12.80 3.27 11.79
CA LYS A 23 -12.14 1.96 11.95
C LYS A 23 -10.64 2.11 12.19
N GLU A 24 -9.95 2.96 11.42
CA GLU A 24 -8.48 3.16 11.55
C GLU A 24 -8.08 3.74 12.92
N ALA A 25 -8.85 4.72 13.42
CA ALA A 25 -8.64 5.31 14.73
C ALA A 25 -8.99 4.35 15.89
N ALA A 26 -10.12 3.66 15.78
CA ALA A 26 -10.53 2.66 16.76
C ALA A 26 -9.49 1.53 16.87
N VAL A 27 -8.88 1.12 15.74
CA VAL A 27 -7.80 0.11 15.71
C VAL A 27 -6.52 0.60 16.39
N GLU A 28 -6.13 1.87 16.22
CA GLU A 28 -4.88 2.37 16.82
C GLU A 28 -5.02 2.66 18.32
N ILE A 29 -6.20 3.11 18.75
CA ILE A 29 -6.59 3.22 20.16
C ILE A 29 -6.70 1.80 20.76
N ALA A 30 -7.30 0.86 20.03
CA ALA A 30 -7.37 -0.54 20.41
C ALA A 30 -5.98 -1.17 20.58
N LYS A 31 -5.01 -0.89 19.71
CA LYS A 31 -3.62 -1.39 19.86
C LYS A 31 -2.90 -0.81 21.08
N ARG A 32 -3.15 0.46 21.42
CA ARG A 32 -2.62 1.07 22.66
C ARG A 32 -3.32 0.52 23.90
N ALA A 33 -4.61 0.18 23.79
CA ALA A 33 -5.41 -0.44 24.85
C ALA A 33 -5.16 -1.95 25.02
N ALA A 34 -4.72 -2.66 23.98
CA ALA A 34 -4.44 -4.10 23.97
C ALA A 34 -3.24 -4.50 24.85
N ALA A 35 -2.55 -3.55 25.47
CA ALA A 35 -1.67 -3.80 26.59
C ALA A 35 -2.42 -4.25 27.86
N ALA A 36 -3.75 -4.17 27.88
CA ALA A 36 -4.61 -4.66 28.95
C ALA A 36 -5.68 -5.59 28.38
N ASP A 37 -5.78 -6.79 28.96
CA ASP A 37 -6.84 -7.77 28.74
C ASP A 37 -8.21 -7.14 29.05
N ARG A 38 -8.87 -6.56 28.03
CA ARG A 38 -10.14 -5.83 28.17
C ARG A 38 -11.21 -6.49 27.29
N PRO A 39 -12.35 -6.91 27.86
CA PRO A 39 -13.40 -7.64 27.15
C PRO A 39 -14.15 -6.83 26.07
N CYS A 40 -13.93 -5.51 26.01
CA CYS A 40 -14.57 -4.60 25.06
C CYS A 40 -13.84 -4.47 23.70
N LEU A 41 -12.75 -5.24 23.51
CA LEU A 41 -11.96 -5.27 22.29
C LEU A 41 -11.72 -6.71 21.88
N THR A 42 -12.17 -7.07 20.69
CA THR A 42 -12.01 -8.43 20.15
C THR A 42 -11.39 -8.37 18.75
N ILE A 43 -10.44 -9.27 18.47
CA ILE A 43 -9.94 -9.51 17.11
C ILE A 43 -10.70 -10.69 16.52
N GLU A 44 -11.58 -10.42 15.57
CA GLU A 44 -12.31 -11.47 14.86
C GLU A 44 -11.50 -11.98 13.68
N GLN A 45 -11.32 -13.30 13.58
CA GLN A 45 -10.52 -13.92 12.52
C GLN A 45 -11.26 -13.92 11.18
N THR A 46 -11.32 -12.76 10.52
CA THR A 46 -12.06 -12.54 9.27
C THR A 46 -11.17 -12.53 8.03
N TRP A 47 -9.84 -12.59 8.17
CA TRP A 47 -8.90 -12.46 7.06
C TRP A 47 -8.73 -13.74 6.21
N LEU A 48 -9.76 -14.08 5.45
CA LEU A 48 -9.77 -15.18 4.47
C LEU A 48 -9.39 -14.67 3.07
N ALA A 49 -8.18 -14.12 2.94
CA ALA A 49 -7.71 -13.49 1.70
C ALA A 49 -6.88 -14.42 0.80
N MET A 50 -6.90 -14.17 -0.51
CA MET A 50 -5.99 -14.83 -1.44
C MET A 50 -4.56 -14.26 -1.40
N SER A 51 -4.37 -13.04 -0.89
CA SER A 51 -3.14 -12.25 -0.97
C SER A 51 -2.79 -11.74 0.43
N ALA A 52 -1.50 -11.70 0.77
CA ALA A 52 -1.00 -11.31 2.09
C ALA A 52 -1.70 -12.02 3.25
N ARG A 53 -1.89 -13.34 3.14
CA ARG A 53 -2.51 -14.17 4.20
C ARG A 53 -1.86 -13.97 5.57
N ALA A 54 -0.52 -13.85 5.58
CA ALA A 54 0.25 -13.67 6.81
C ALA A 54 0.09 -12.31 7.48
N SER A 55 -0.50 -11.30 6.82
CA SER A 55 -0.75 -10.00 7.46
C SER A 55 -1.82 -10.07 8.53
N MET A 56 -2.69 -11.11 8.48
CA MET A 56 -3.80 -11.29 9.41
C MET A 56 -4.58 -9.98 9.61
N SER A 57 -4.97 -9.33 8.50
CA SER A 57 -5.71 -8.05 8.49
C SER A 57 -7.17 -8.25 8.89
N ASN A 58 -7.34 -8.92 10.02
CA ASN A 58 -8.57 -9.28 10.70
C ASN A 58 -9.33 -8.03 11.17
N ASP A 59 -10.63 -8.19 11.37
CA ASP A 59 -11.45 -7.14 11.93
C ASP A 59 -11.17 -6.97 13.44
N VAL A 60 -11.09 -5.71 13.86
CA VAL A 60 -11.04 -5.33 15.26
C VAL A 60 -12.42 -4.80 15.63
N VAL A 61 -13.11 -5.52 16.50
CA VAL A 61 -14.41 -5.13 17.05
C VAL A 61 -14.18 -4.41 18.36
N VAL A 62 -14.81 -3.25 18.48
CA VAL A 62 -14.75 -2.37 19.65
C VAL A 62 -16.19 -2.14 20.10
N ASP A 63 -16.52 -2.54 21.33
CA ASP A 63 -17.89 -2.47 21.87
C ASP A 63 -17.92 -1.66 23.17
N GLN A 64 -18.75 -0.61 23.21
CA GLN A 64 -18.94 0.29 24.37
C GLN A 64 -17.63 0.79 25.01
N VAL A 65 -16.61 1.11 24.19
CA VAL A 65 -15.33 1.62 24.71
C VAL A 65 -15.39 3.12 24.93
N PHE A 66 -15.18 3.54 26.17
CA PHE A 66 -14.90 4.92 26.49
C PHE A 66 -13.53 5.34 25.93
N VAL A 67 -13.52 6.41 25.14
CA VAL A 67 -12.31 7.09 24.66
C VAL A 67 -12.30 8.48 25.28
N ALA A 68 -11.25 8.77 26.06
CA ALA A 68 -11.08 10.10 26.64
C ALA A 68 -10.90 11.13 25.52
N GLU A 69 -11.38 12.36 25.72
CA GLU A 69 -11.29 13.43 24.72
C GLU A 69 -9.85 13.66 24.24
N ALA A 70 -8.87 13.58 25.15
CA ALA A 70 -7.44 13.71 24.83
C ALA A 70 -6.92 12.60 23.89
N ASP A 71 -7.60 11.46 23.82
CA ASP A 71 -7.29 10.31 22.97
C ASP A 71 -8.25 10.20 21.77
N ALA A 72 -9.23 11.10 21.65
CA ALA A 72 -10.23 11.07 20.60
C ALA A 72 -9.59 11.36 19.23
N PRO A 73 -9.99 10.64 18.17
CA PRO A 73 -9.48 10.90 16.84
C PRO A 73 -9.96 12.26 16.32
N LEU A 74 -9.03 13.05 15.81
CA LEU A 74 -9.31 14.32 15.15
C LEU A 74 -9.38 14.11 13.63
N ASP A 75 -10.41 14.63 12.95
CA ASP A 75 -10.45 14.69 11.47
C ASP A 75 -9.87 16.02 10.97
N ASN A 76 -8.63 16.32 11.36
CA ASN A 76 -7.91 17.55 10.97
C ASN A 76 -6.83 17.27 9.92
N ARG A 77 -7.11 16.36 8.98
CA ARG A 77 -6.13 15.91 7.98
C ARG A 77 -5.54 17.12 7.23
N PRO A 78 -4.20 17.28 7.25
CA PRO A 78 -3.56 18.36 6.50
C PRO A 78 -3.76 18.15 4.99
N LEU A 79 -3.54 19.21 4.21
CA LEU A 79 -3.48 19.09 2.75
C LEU A 79 -2.41 18.05 2.34
N PRO A 80 -2.53 17.41 1.18
CA PRO A 80 -1.63 16.31 0.78
C PRO A 80 -0.13 16.62 0.88
N HIS A 81 0.26 17.86 0.61
CA HIS A 81 1.64 18.33 0.66
C HIS A 81 2.09 18.80 2.05
N LEU A 82 1.16 19.04 2.97
CA LEU A 82 1.47 19.50 4.31
C LEU A 82 1.76 18.32 5.26
N PRO A 83 2.67 18.51 6.23
CA PRO A 83 3.00 17.47 7.21
C PRO A 83 1.91 17.33 8.28
N TRP A 84 1.86 16.14 8.89
CA TRP A 84 1.02 15.89 10.08
C TRP A 84 1.57 16.55 11.34
N ILE A 85 2.90 16.63 11.47
CA ILE A 85 3.58 17.19 12.64
C ILE A 85 4.61 18.22 12.13
N PRO A 86 4.18 19.46 11.81
CA PRO A 86 5.06 20.49 11.24
C PRO A 86 6.27 20.80 12.12
N ASP A 87 6.09 20.78 13.44
CA ASP A 87 7.15 21.07 14.41
C ASP A 87 7.98 19.83 14.80
N GLY A 88 7.65 18.66 14.24
CA GLY A 88 8.26 17.38 14.60
C GLY A 88 9.72 17.23 14.14
N ARG A 89 10.30 16.04 14.32
CA ARG A 89 11.61 15.72 13.72
C ARG A 89 11.48 15.68 12.19
N SER A 90 12.58 15.88 11.45
CA SER A 90 12.59 15.91 9.98
C SER A 90 11.84 14.73 9.32
N VAL A 91 11.98 13.52 9.84
CA VAL A 91 11.25 12.33 9.34
C VAL A 91 9.72 12.42 9.50
N LEU A 92 9.24 13.19 10.48
CA LEU A 92 7.81 13.42 10.73
C LEU A 92 7.27 14.67 10.00
N ARG A 93 8.16 15.45 9.38
CA ARG A 93 7.83 16.65 8.59
C ARG A 93 7.60 16.35 7.11
N VAL A 94 7.67 15.10 6.67
CA VAL A 94 7.36 14.75 5.27
C VAL A 94 5.86 14.98 4.97
N PRO A 95 5.49 15.24 3.70
CA PRO A 95 4.09 15.40 3.31
C PRO A 95 3.19 14.25 3.77
N SER A 96 1.95 14.55 4.12
CA SER A 96 0.97 13.54 4.56
C SER A 96 0.67 12.44 3.53
N ARG A 97 0.86 12.73 2.24
CA ARG A 97 0.79 11.76 1.13
C ARG A 97 2.15 11.28 0.61
N ALA A 98 3.23 11.48 1.36
CA ALA A 98 4.55 10.93 1.00
C ALA A 98 4.71 9.45 1.43
N ARG A 99 3.86 8.55 0.92
CA ARG A 99 3.81 7.14 1.36
C ARG A 99 4.66 6.24 0.48
N VAL A 100 5.67 5.61 1.08
CA VAL A 100 6.59 4.70 0.35
C VAL A 100 6.33 3.22 0.62
N TRP A 101 5.66 2.88 1.71
CA TRP A 101 5.62 1.52 2.26
C TRP A 101 5.01 0.51 1.29
N MET A 102 3.87 0.82 0.66
CA MET A 102 3.22 -0.11 -0.27
C MET A 102 4.04 -0.29 -1.55
N ALA A 103 4.63 0.80 -2.06
CA ALA A 103 5.47 0.73 -3.25
C ALA A 103 6.73 -0.10 -3.00
N ALA A 104 7.40 0.13 -1.87
CA ALA A 104 8.59 -0.62 -1.48
C ALA A 104 8.28 -2.11 -1.24
N LEU A 105 7.19 -2.42 -0.54
CA LEU A 105 6.74 -3.79 -0.28
C LEU A 105 6.52 -4.55 -1.59
N ILE A 106 5.76 -3.98 -2.51
CA ILE A 106 5.32 -4.65 -3.74
C ILE A 106 6.48 -4.75 -4.74
N LEU A 107 7.40 -3.78 -4.80
CA LEU A 107 8.66 -3.94 -5.53
C LEU A 107 9.52 -5.07 -4.94
N GLY A 108 9.53 -5.24 -3.61
CA GLY A 108 10.20 -6.36 -2.96
C GLY A 108 9.64 -7.72 -3.39
N VAL A 109 8.31 -7.84 -3.43
CA VAL A 109 7.62 -9.04 -3.94
C VAL A 109 8.00 -9.32 -5.40
N ALA A 110 7.99 -8.30 -6.26
CA ALA A 110 8.37 -8.46 -7.67
C ALA A 110 9.85 -8.81 -7.85
N GLN A 111 10.75 -8.25 -7.04
CA GLN A 111 12.16 -8.63 -7.05
C GLN A 111 12.35 -10.10 -6.67
N ALA A 112 11.70 -10.57 -5.60
CA ALA A 112 11.76 -11.97 -5.20
C ALA A 112 11.24 -12.91 -6.31
N ALA A 113 10.18 -12.50 -7.01
CA ALA A 113 9.65 -13.28 -8.12
C ALA A 113 10.62 -13.35 -9.30
N LEU A 114 11.31 -12.24 -9.60
CA LEU A 114 12.35 -12.18 -10.63
C LEU A 114 13.52 -13.11 -10.28
N ASP A 115 14.03 -13.04 -9.05
CA ASP A 115 15.15 -13.86 -8.59
C ASP A 115 14.80 -15.37 -8.64
N GLU A 116 13.61 -15.73 -8.17
CA GLU A 116 13.10 -17.11 -8.24
C GLU A 116 12.95 -17.59 -9.69
N SER A 117 12.44 -16.73 -10.57
CA SER A 117 12.24 -17.06 -11.99
C SER A 117 13.56 -17.22 -12.74
N ILE A 118 14.59 -16.42 -12.41
CA ILE A 118 15.95 -16.59 -12.94
C ILE A 118 16.52 -17.95 -12.48
N GLY A 119 16.36 -18.31 -11.20
CA GLY A 119 16.77 -19.61 -10.67
C GLY A 119 16.06 -20.78 -11.36
N PHE A 120 14.74 -20.67 -11.53
CA PHE A 120 13.91 -21.66 -12.21
C PHE A 120 14.33 -21.83 -13.68
N ALA A 121 14.55 -20.72 -14.40
CA ALA A 121 14.92 -20.74 -15.81
C ALA A 121 16.30 -21.38 -16.06
N LYS A 122 17.25 -21.22 -15.13
CA LYS A 122 18.60 -21.81 -15.22
C LYS A 122 18.62 -23.31 -14.96
N THR A 123 17.75 -23.81 -14.08
CA THR A 123 17.80 -25.20 -13.60
C THR A 123 16.82 -26.12 -14.32
N ARG A 124 15.71 -25.59 -14.84
CA ARG A 124 14.64 -26.41 -15.42
C ARG A 124 14.78 -26.54 -16.93
N THR A 125 14.70 -27.77 -17.42
CA THR A 125 14.58 -28.07 -18.84
C THR A 125 13.15 -27.96 -19.33
N MET A 126 12.99 -27.66 -20.60
CA MET A 126 11.72 -27.68 -21.28
C MET A 126 11.21 -29.10 -21.44
N SER A 127 9.92 -29.31 -21.15
CA SER A 127 9.26 -30.59 -21.39
C SER A 127 9.27 -30.98 -22.88
N LEU A 128 9.32 -29.98 -23.77
CA LEU A 128 9.43 -30.14 -25.22
C LEU A 128 10.76 -29.54 -25.69
N GLY A 129 11.55 -30.30 -26.45
CA GLY A 129 12.83 -29.84 -27.01
C GLY A 129 14.05 -29.93 -26.08
N GLY A 130 13.88 -30.29 -24.80
CA GLY A 130 14.96 -30.70 -23.88
C GLY A 130 15.95 -29.63 -23.42
N GLY A 131 16.03 -28.47 -24.08
CA GLY A 131 16.89 -27.36 -23.69
C GLY A 131 16.50 -26.72 -22.35
N GLN A 132 17.43 -25.99 -21.72
CA GLN A 132 17.13 -25.20 -20.53
C GLN A 132 16.11 -24.10 -20.85
N ARG A 133 15.22 -23.80 -19.92
CA ARG A 133 14.25 -22.70 -20.08
C ARG A 133 14.93 -21.37 -20.38
N GLY A 134 16.06 -21.09 -19.75
CA GLY A 134 16.83 -19.86 -19.95
C GLY A 134 17.42 -19.68 -21.35
N SER A 135 17.55 -20.74 -22.16
CA SER A 135 18.08 -20.62 -23.53
C SER A 135 17.04 -20.13 -24.53
N MET A 136 15.74 -20.08 -24.16
CA MET A 136 14.68 -19.63 -25.05
C MET A 136 14.59 -18.10 -25.07
N PRO A 137 14.66 -17.45 -26.24
CA PRO A 137 14.58 -15.98 -26.33
C PRO A 137 13.33 -15.39 -25.67
N GLY A 138 12.17 -16.04 -25.80
CA GLY A 138 10.94 -15.59 -25.14
C GLY A 138 11.05 -15.49 -23.61
N ASN A 139 11.75 -16.43 -22.97
CA ASN A 139 12.00 -16.37 -21.52
C ASN A 139 13.03 -15.28 -21.16
N GLN A 140 14.03 -15.06 -22.02
CA GLN A 140 15.01 -13.99 -21.83
C GLN A 140 14.33 -12.62 -21.93
N PHE A 141 13.40 -12.44 -22.87
CA PHE A 141 12.61 -11.21 -23.00
C PHE A 141 11.73 -11.00 -21.77
N ALA A 142 11.05 -12.04 -21.29
CA ALA A 142 10.22 -11.95 -20.09
C ALA A 142 11.04 -11.54 -18.86
N ILE A 143 12.23 -12.12 -18.67
CA ILE A 143 13.16 -11.73 -17.59
C ILE A 143 13.64 -10.29 -17.76
N ALA A 144 14.06 -9.91 -18.97
CA ALA A 144 14.58 -8.57 -19.25
C ALA A 144 13.52 -7.50 -18.99
N ASP A 145 12.30 -7.71 -19.49
CA ASP A 145 11.18 -6.78 -19.31
C ASP A 145 10.77 -6.69 -17.83
N ALA A 146 10.73 -7.81 -17.11
CA ALA A 146 10.45 -7.81 -15.67
C ALA A 146 11.54 -7.04 -14.89
N ALA A 147 12.82 -7.26 -15.21
CA ALA A 147 13.93 -6.55 -14.59
C ALA A 147 13.86 -5.03 -14.84
N MET A 148 13.62 -4.63 -16.09
CA MET A 148 13.48 -3.20 -16.44
C MET A 148 12.29 -2.55 -15.73
N LEU A 149 11.15 -3.24 -15.62
CA LEU A 149 9.98 -2.74 -14.89
C LEU A 149 10.28 -2.52 -13.40
N VAL A 150 10.90 -3.50 -12.75
CA VAL A 150 11.29 -3.43 -11.33
C VAL A 150 12.29 -2.30 -11.11
N GLU A 151 13.34 -2.22 -11.93
CA GLU A 151 14.37 -1.18 -11.81
C GLU A 151 13.82 0.21 -12.10
N ALA A 152 12.96 0.38 -13.10
CA ALA A 152 12.32 1.68 -13.38
C ALA A 152 11.45 2.14 -12.19
N GLY A 153 10.65 1.24 -11.61
CA GLY A 153 9.83 1.53 -10.44
C GLY A 153 10.69 1.88 -9.22
N ARG A 154 11.76 1.10 -8.99
CA ARG A 154 12.73 1.32 -7.92
C ARG A 154 13.43 2.66 -8.06
N ALA A 155 13.96 2.97 -9.24
CA ALA A 155 14.69 4.20 -9.50
C ALA A 155 13.82 5.43 -9.25
N PHE A 156 12.58 5.45 -9.77
CA PHE A 156 11.67 6.58 -9.57
C PHE A 156 11.27 6.74 -8.10
N LEU A 157 10.98 5.63 -7.40
CA LEU A 157 10.66 5.67 -5.96
C LEU A 157 11.82 6.22 -5.12
N TYR A 158 13.05 5.77 -5.38
CA TYR A 158 14.23 6.30 -4.67
C TYR A 158 14.51 7.76 -4.99
N GLN A 159 14.30 8.19 -6.23
CA GLN A 159 14.47 9.59 -6.63
C GLN A 159 13.55 10.50 -5.80
N GLU A 160 12.26 10.20 -5.75
CA GLU A 160 11.29 11.03 -5.03
C GLU A 160 11.45 10.89 -3.51
N ALA A 161 11.79 9.71 -2.99
CA ALA A 161 12.07 9.52 -1.57
C ALA A 161 13.27 10.36 -1.11
N ARG A 162 14.35 10.40 -1.91
CA ARG A 162 15.50 11.26 -1.63
C ARG A 162 15.15 12.73 -1.70
N ALA A 163 14.38 13.15 -2.71
CA ALA A 163 13.98 14.54 -2.88
C ALA A 163 13.13 15.05 -1.69
N ILE A 164 12.10 14.30 -1.29
CA ILE A 164 11.26 14.66 -0.13
C ILE A 164 12.05 14.64 1.16
N THR A 165 12.92 13.65 1.36
CA THR A 165 13.77 13.57 2.56
C THR A 165 14.71 14.77 2.65
N ALA A 166 15.34 15.16 1.54
CA ALA A 166 16.23 16.32 1.49
C ALA A 166 15.49 17.62 1.83
N LYS A 167 14.29 17.83 1.28
CA LYS A 167 13.43 18.97 1.63
C LYS A 167 13.10 18.99 3.13
N ALA A 168 12.71 17.84 3.68
CA ALA A 168 12.36 17.71 5.10
C ALA A 168 13.55 18.03 6.02
N VAL A 169 14.74 17.54 5.69
CA VAL A 169 15.98 17.78 6.45
C VAL A 169 16.39 19.26 6.40
N ASN A 170 16.23 19.91 5.25
CA ASN A 170 16.58 21.31 5.05
C ASN A 170 15.51 22.29 5.55
N GLY A 171 14.38 21.80 6.06
CA GLY A 171 13.26 22.65 6.49
C GLY A 171 12.61 23.44 5.35
N ALA A 172 12.71 22.94 4.11
CA ALA A 172 12.08 23.56 2.96
C ALA A 172 10.55 23.38 2.99
N THR A 173 9.83 24.36 2.45
CA THR A 173 8.38 24.27 2.25
C THR A 173 8.05 23.18 1.23
N PHE A 174 6.99 22.42 1.51
CA PHE A 174 6.45 21.44 0.59
C PHE A 174 5.36 22.06 -0.27
N GLU A 175 5.42 21.76 -1.56
CA GLU A 175 4.47 22.21 -2.57
C GLU A 175 3.52 21.06 -2.94
N PRO A 176 2.32 21.34 -3.49
CA PRO A 176 1.39 20.32 -3.98
C PRO A 176 2.05 19.26 -4.87
N MET A 177 3.03 19.66 -5.68
CA MET A 177 3.77 18.77 -6.55
C MET A 177 4.62 17.73 -5.81
N ASP A 178 5.14 18.03 -4.62
CA ASP A 178 5.97 17.08 -3.86
C ASP A 178 5.17 15.82 -3.49
N ALA A 179 3.98 16.01 -2.94
CA ALA A 179 3.08 14.91 -2.62
C ALA A 179 2.64 14.14 -3.88
N SER A 180 2.34 14.85 -4.96
CA SER A 180 1.90 14.24 -6.20
C SER A 180 3.00 13.43 -6.88
N ARG A 181 4.26 13.87 -6.88
CA ARG A 181 5.37 13.06 -7.40
C ARG A 181 5.62 11.81 -6.60
N MET A 182 5.46 11.86 -5.27
CA MET A 182 5.56 10.64 -4.45
C MET A 182 4.46 9.63 -4.80
N GLU A 183 3.22 10.07 -4.93
CA GLU A 183 2.11 9.20 -5.33
C GLU A 183 2.30 8.68 -6.78
N MET A 184 2.83 9.49 -7.71
CA MET A 184 3.22 9.04 -9.05
C MET A 184 4.23 7.90 -8.98
N ALA A 185 5.35 8.09 -8.27
CA ALA A 185 6.38 7.09 -8.13
C ALA A 185 5.85 5.82 -7.47
N GLY A 186 5.01 5.98 -6.44
CA GLY A 186 4.36 4.86 -5.77
C GLY A 186 3.42 4.07 -6.67
N LEU A 187 2.61 4.73 -7.52
CA LEU A 187 1.73 4.04 -8.47
C LEU A 187 2.52 3.33 -9.57
N VAL A 188 3.52 3.99 -10.17
CA VAL A 188 4.39 3.40 -11.19
C VAL A 188 5.07 2.15 -10.64
N ALA A 189 5.65 2.22 -9.44
CA ALA A 189 6.29 1.09 -8.80
C ALA A 189 5.36 -0.13 -8.65
N ARG A 190 4.12 0.08 -8.17
CA ARG A 190 3.16 -1.00 -7.92
C ARG A 190 2.62 -1.60 -9.22
N GLN A 191 2.35 -0.78 -10.23
CA GLN A 191 1.88 -1.26 -11.53
C GLN A 191 2.98 -1.98 -12.30
N ASN A 192 4.23 -1.48 -12.25
CA ASN A 192 5.37 -2.16 -12.84
C ASN A 192 5.64 -3.51 -12.16
N ALA A 193 5.56 -3.57 -10.84
CA ALA A 193 5.70 -4.80 -10.09
C ALA A 193 4.67 -5.87 -10.49
N GLN A 194 3.39 -5.49 -10.63
CA GLN A 194 2.35 -6.41 -11.12
C GLN A 194 2.65 -6.92 -12.53
N GLN A 195 2.99 -6.01 -13.45
CA GLN A 195 3.34 -6.37 -14.83
C GLN A 195 4.59 -7.26 -14.91
N ALA A 196 5.60 -7.01 -14.07
CA ALA A 196 6.81 -7.80 -14.01
C ALA A 196 6.48 -9.24 -13.59
N VAL A 197 5.74 -9.43 -12.51
CA VAL A 197 5.36 -10.75 -12.00
C VAL A 197 4.44 -11.49 -12.99
N ASP A 198 3.55 -10.78 -13.68
CA ASP A 198 2.71 -11.36 -14.75
C ASP A 198 3.54 -11.93 -15.90
N ARG A 199 4.56 -11.20 -16.35
CA ARG A 199 5.46 -11.66 -17.43
C ARG A 199 6.25 -12.90 -17.01
N LEU A 200 6.69 -12.94 -15.76
CA LEU A 200 7.45 -14.07 -15.23
C LEU A 200 6.60 -15.36 -15.15
N PHE A 201 5.27 -15.27 -15.06
CA PHE A 201 4.39 -16.43 -14.99
C PHE A 201 4.54 -17.36 -16.20
N ALA A 202 4.78 -16.81 -17.39
CA ALA A 202 5.02 -17.58 -18.61
C ALA A 202 6.26 -18.50 -18.51
N ILE A 203 7.27 -18.11 -17.74
CA ILE A 203 8.50 -18.89 -17.54
C ILE A 203 8.21 -20.13 -16.70
N HIS A 204 7.33 -20.03 -15.71
CA HIS A 204 6.91 -21.14 -14.86
C HIS A 204 5.88 -22.03 -15.55
N GLY A 205 4.97 -21.44 -16.33
CA GLY A 205 3.84 -22.14 -16.95
C GLY A 205 2.99 -22.84 -15.90
N ALA A 206 2.50 -24.05 -16.20
CA ALA A 206 1.69 -24.83 -15.26
C ALA A 206 2.38 -25.11 -13.92
N HIS A 207 3.72 -25.09 -13.84
CA HIS A 207 4.42 -25.28 -12.57
C HIS A 207 4.17 -24.10 -11.60
N GLY A 208 3.91 -22.91 -12.13
CA GLY A 208 3.60 -21.71 -11.34
C GLY A 208 2.23 -21.73 -10.68
N LEU A 209 1.41 -22.75 -10.94
CA LEU A 209 0.10 -22.94 -10.30
C LEU A 209 0.18 -23.74 -8.99
N PHE A 210 1.28 -24.48 -8.76
CA PHE A 210 1.37 -25.35 -7.58
C PHE A 210 1.81 -24.58 -6.34
N GLU A 211 1.08 -24.80 -5.23
CA GLU A 211 1.42 -24.30 -3.89
C GLU A 211 2.64 -24.99 -3.25
N THR A 212 3.37 -25.80 -4.03
CA THR A 212 4.64 -26.42 -3.62
C THR A 212 5.84 -25.47 -3.77
N GLY A 213 5.71 -24.45 -4.62
CA GLY A 213 6.74 -23.43 -4.87
C GLY A 213 6.44 -22.12 -4.16
N ASN A 214 7.33 -21.13 -4.30
CA ASN A 214 7.12 -19.80 -3.75
C ASN A 214 6.53 -18.83 -4.79
N PHE A 215 6.71 -19.09 -6.08
CA PHE A 215 6.24 -18.21 -7.14
C PHE A 215 4.73 -17.94 -7.10
N GLU A 216 3.89 -18.95 -6.86
CA GLU A 216 2.44 -18.74 -6.78
C GLU A 216 2.06 -17.76 -5.66
N ARG A 217 2.77 -17.83 -4.52
CA ARG A 217 2.57 -16.93 -3.38
C ARG A 217 2.93 -15.51 -3.76
N LEU A 218 4.09 -15.32 -4.39
CA LEU A 218 4.52 -14.01 -4.88
C LEU A 218 3.55 -13.45 -5.94
N TYR A 219 3.03 -14.31 -6.81
CA TYR A 219 2.03 -13.96 -7.81
C TYR A 219 0.71 -13.49 -7.19
N ARG A 220 0.23 -14.14 -6.13
CA ARG A 220 -0.95 -13.67 -5.39
C ARG A 220 -0.64 -12.39 -4.61
N ASP A 221 0.52 -12.30 -3.98
CA ASP A 221 0.89 -11.20 -3.10
C ASP A 221 1.17 -9.88 -3.84
N VAL A 222 1.61 -9.92 -5.11
CA VAL A 222 1.78 -8.67 -5.89
C VAL A 222 0.44 -7.98 -6.21
N ARG A 223 -0.67 -8.74 -6.22
CA ARG A 223 -2.01 -8.23 -6.60
C ARG A 223 -2.58 -7.23 -5.59
N MET A 224 -2.27 -7.36 -4.30
CA MET A 224 -2.75 -6.39 -3.31
C MET A 224 -2.18 -4.98 -3.51
N GLY A 225 -1.07 -4.83 -4.25
CA GLY A 225 -0.37 -3.56 -4.38
C GLY A 225 -1.23 -2.39 -4.88
N THR A 226 -2.22 -2.64 -5.73
CA THR A 226 -3.10 -1.60 -6.28
C THR A 226 -4.46 -1.48 -5.59
N LEU A 227 -4.71 -2.28 -4.55
CA LEU A 227 -6.05 -2.40 -3.94
C LEU A 227 -6.20 -1.62 -2.62
N HIS A 228 -5.10 -1.18 -2.00
CA HIS A 228 -5.18 -0.44 -0.75
C HIS A 228 -5.79 0.95 -0.97
N ALA A 229 -6.92 1.23 -0.31
CA ALA A 229 -7.79 2.38 -0.57
C ALA A 229 -7.06 3.73 -0.63
N VAL A 230 -6.11 3.98 0.29
CA VAL A 230 -5.36 5.26 0.33
C VAL A 230 -4.39 5.46 -0.83
N SER A 231 -4.19 4.42 -1.66
CA SER A 231 -3.26 4.38 -2.79
C SER A 231 -3.93 3.83 -4.05
N ALA A 232 -5.26 3.79 -4.09
CA ALA A 232 -6.02 3.30 -5.23
C ALA A 232 -5.61 4.06 -6.50
N PRO A 233 -5.36 3.38 -7.64
CA PRO A 233 -4.85 3.99 -8.86
C PRO A 233 -5.62 5.23 -9.30
N GLU A 234 -6.95 5.20 -9.27
CA GLU A 234 -7.76 6.33 -9.74
C GLU A 234 -7.66 7.54 -8.82
N ALA A 235 -7.59 7.34 -7.50
CA ALA A 235 -7.37 8.42 -6.54
C ALA A 235 -5.98 9.07 -6.72
N VAL A 236 -4.97 8.28 -7.06
CA VAL A 236 -3.63 8.79 -7.38
C VAL A 236 -3.65 9.58 -8.70
N ARG A 237 -4.27 9.03 -9.76
CA ARG A 237 -4.38 9.71 -11.06
C ARG A 237 -5.13 11.03 -10.95
N GLU A 238 -6.22 11.07 -10.18
CA GLU A 238 -6.98 12.28 -9.91
C GLU A 238 -6.10 13.34 -9.22
N GLN A 239 -5.41 12.96 -8.13
CA GLN A 239 -4.52 13.89 -7.41
C GLN A 239 -3.44 14.46 -8.34
N VAL A 240 -2.78 13.59 -9.10
CA VAL A 240 -1.71 13.96 -10.03
C VAL A 240 -2.25 14.87 -11.13
N GLY A 241 -3.37 14.50 -11.76
CA GLY A 241 -4.02 15.28 -12.80
C GLY A 241 -4.43 16.67 -12.31
N LYS A 242 -5.09 16.76 -11.15
CA LYS A 242 -5.45 18.03 -10.53
C LYS A 242 -4.23 18.90 -10.25
N THR A 243 -3.15 18.31 -9.73
CA THR A 243 -1.90 19.04 -9.46
C THR A 243 -1.28 19.59 -10.74
N LEU A 244 -1.21 18.79 -11.80
CA LEU A 244 -0.65 19.20 -13.09
C LEU A 244 -1.49 20.27 -13.80
N LEU A 245 -2.81 20.25 -13.60
CA LEU A 245 -3.74 21.21 -14.17
C LEU A 245 -3.93 22.48 -13.30
N GLY A 246 -3.28 22.56 -12.14
CA GLY A 246 -3.47 23.67 -11.20
C GLY A 246 -4.87 23.72 -10.57
N ILE A 247 -5.56 22.58 -10.52
CA ILE A 247 -6.90 22.45 -9.91
C ILE A 247 -6.74 22.20 -8.41
N ASP A 248 -7.56 22.86 -7.60
CA ASP A 248 -7.63 22.62 -6.16
C ASP A 248 -7.94 21.14 -5.86
N GLN A 249 -7.12 20.55 -5.00
CA GLN A 249 -7.27 19.16 -4.53
C GLN A 249 -8.58 18.94 -3.77
N ALA A 250 -9.18 19.99 -3.20
CA ALA A 250 -10.48 19.92 -2.52
C ALA A 250 -11.69 19.97 -3.48
N ALA A 251 -11.49 20.38 -4.74
CA ALA A 251 -12.58 20.56 -5.69
C ALA A 251 -13.36 19.27 -5.98
N GLN A 252 -14.69 19.37 -6.01
CA GLN A 252 -15.67 18.32 -6.31
C GLN A 252 -16.26 18.53 -7.73
N PRO A 253 -16.82 17.48 -8.40
CA PRO A 253 -17.08 16.13 -7.88
C PRO A 253 -15.87 15.22 -8.00
N ARG A 254 -15.70 14.30 -7.04
CA ARG A 254 -14.66 13.25 -7.11
C ARG A 254 -15.03 12.17 -8.12
N TRP A 255 -16.32 11.82 -8.25
CA TRP A 255 -16.96 11.10 -9.35
C TRP A 255 -18.43 11.52 -9.37
N GLY A 256 -19.03 11.67 -10.56
CA GLY A 256 -20.44 12.05 -10.73
C GLY A 256 -21.41 10.96 -10.32
#